data_AF-A0A1F6PLZ4-F1
#
_entry.id   AF-A0A1F6PLZ4-F1
#
_cell.length_a   1.000
_cell.length_b   1.000
_cell.length_c   1.000
_cell.angle_alpha   90.00
_cell.angle_beta   90.00
_cell.angle_gamma   90.00
#
_symmetry.space_group_name_H-M   'P 1'
#
loop_
_entity.id
_entity.type
_entity.pdbx_description
1 polymer ?
#
loop_
_entity_poly.entity_id
_entity_poly.type
_entity_poly.pdbx_seq_one_letter_code
_entity_poly.pdbx_strand_id
1 'polypeptide(L)' 'MDKSGAGNVNADRIINRLNASILQHLSDKYVNKAENAVTPEEKRTCYNKVLYYSGLKAILEDTVD' A
#
# COMPACT_ATOMS: atom_id res chain seq x y z
N MET A 1 6.17 -37.47 -0.83
CA MET A 1 6.33 -36.10 -0.30
C MET A 1 6.01 -35.15 -1.43
N ASP A 2 4.82 -34.57 -1.38
CA ASP A 2 4.28 -33.70 -2.40
C ASP A 2 4.97 -32.32 -2.33
N LYS A 3 5.73 -31.95 -3.36
CA LYS A 3 6.48 -30.67 -3.42
C LYS A 3 5.60 -29.51 -3.90
N SER A 4 4.30 -29.73 -4.09
CA SER A 4 3.38 -28.75 -4.70
C SER A 4 3.06 -27.53 -3.81
N GLY A 5 3.36 -27.56 -2.51
CA GLY A 5 3.05 -26.47 -1.58
C GLY A 5 4.05 -25.30 -1.55
N ALA A 6 5.33 -25.53 -1.87
CA ALA A 6 6.39 -24.52 -1.69
C ALA A 6 6.43 -23.46 -2.81
N GLY A 7 5.94 -23.79 -4.02
CA GLY A 7 5.90 -22.86 -5.14
C GLY A 7 4.84 -21.76 -4.97
N ASN A 8 3.72 -22.08 -4.32
CA ASN A 8 2.59 -21.16 -4.14
C ASN A 8 2.88 -20.07 -3.10
N VAL A 9 3.49 -20.45 -1.96
CA VAL A 9 3.86 -19.52 -0.88
C VAL A 9 4.84 -18.45 -1.36
N ASN A 10 5.74 -18.77 -2.29
CA ASN A 10 6.66 -17.79 -2.87
C ASN A 10 5.97 -16.81 -3.83
N ALA A 11 4.97 -17.27 -4.60
CA ALA A 11 4.19 -16.40 -5.47
C ALA A 11 3.35 -15.40 -4.66
N ASP A 12 2.68 -15.87 -3.60
CA ASP A 12 1.87 -15.01 -2.71
C ASP A 12 2.71 -13.92 -2.03
N ARG A 13 3.91 -14.27 -1.55
CA ARG A 13 4.84 -13.29 -0.95
C ARG A 13 5.32 -12.24 -1.97
N ILE A 14 5.57 -12.64 -3.22
CA ILE A 14 5.93 -11.70 -4.29
C ILE A 14 4.77 -10.76 -4.59
N ILE A 15 3.56 -11.30 -4.71
CA ILE A 15 2.34 -10.52 -4.96
C ILE A 15 2.11 -9.51 -3.82
N ASN A 16 2.23 -9.93 -2.56
CA ASN A 16 2.04 -9.03 -1.42
C ASN A 16 3.09 -7.92 -1.38
N ARG A 17 4.35 -8.21 -1.72
CA ARG A 17 5.39 -7.17 -1.84
C ARG A 17 5.10 -6.17 -2.96
N LEU A 18 4.63 -6.64 -4.12
CA LEU A 18 4.23 -5.76 -5.22
C LEU A 18 3.05 -4.88 -4.82
N ASN A 19 2.04 -5.45 -4.17
CA ASN A 19 0.87 -4.73 -3.68
C ASN A 19 1.26 -3.68 -2.62
N ALA A 20 2.13 -4.02 -1.67
CA ALA A 20 2.63 -3.07 -0.66
C ALA A 20 3.38 -1.90 -1.31
N SER A 21 4.20 -2.17 -2.33
CA SER A 21 4.88 -1.13 -3.10
C SER A 21 3.91 -0.22 -3.86
N ILE A 22 2.84 -0.77 -4.44
CA ILE A 22 1.80 0.03 -5.12
C ILE A 22 1.10 0.95 -4.12
N LEU A 23 0.74 0.42 -2.94
CA LEU A 23 0.08 1.19 -1.88
C LEU A 23 0.99 2.32 -1.37
N GLN A 24 2.28 2.06 -1.20
CA GLN A 24 3.26 3.11 -0.88
C GLN A 24 3.29 4.21 -1.95
N HIS A 25 3.39 3.84 -3.23
CA HIS A 25 3.42 4.81 -4.32
C HIS A 25 2.15 5.68 -4.38
N LEU A 26 0.98 5.08 -4.11
CA LEU A 26 -0.28 5.83 -4.03
C LEU A 26 -0.29 6.80 -2.84
N SER A 27 0.22 6.36 -1.67
CA SER A 27 0.36 7.23 -0.50
C SER A 27 1.25 8.44 -0.83
N ASP A 28 2.44 8.21 -1.38
CA ASP A 28 3.40 9.26 -1.75
C ASP A 28 2.82 10.25 -2.77
N LYS A 29 2.08 9.73 -3.77
CA LYS A 29 1.37 10.56 -4.74
C LYS A 29 0.39 11.52 -4.06
N TYR A 30 -0.33 11.08 -3.04
CA TYR A 30 -1.28 11.93 -2.32
C TYR A 30 -0.62 12.84 -1.29
N VAL A 31 0.55 12.50 -0.76
CA VAL A 31 1.40 13.44 0.00
C VAL A 31 1.77 14.61 -0.90
N ASN A 32 2.34 14.34 -2.09
CA ASN A 32 2.72 15.39 -3.04
C ASN A 32 1.52 16.26 -3.45
N LYS A 33 0.34 15.64 -3.68
CA LYS A 33 -0.89 16.41 -3.93
C LYS A 33 -1.32 17.27 -2.74
N ALA A 34 -1.21 16.78 -1.51
CA ALA A 34 -1.58 17.53 -0.31
C ALA A 34 -0.65 18.74 -0.08
N GLU A 35 0.64 18.61 -0.41
CA GLU A 35 1.62 19.69 -0.31
C GLU A 35 1.36 20.80 -1.33
N ASN A 36 0.83 20.45 -2.51
CA ASN A 36 0.49 21.40 -3.58
C ASN A 36 -0.99 21.83 -3.60
N ALA A 37 -1.82 21.34 -2.67
CA ALA A 37 -3.24 21.65 -2.62
C ALA A 37 -3.48 23.14 -2.28
N VAL A 38 -4.34 23.80 -3.06
CA VAL A 38 -4.61 25.24 -2.91
C VAL A 38 -5.66 25.50 -1.82
N THR A 39 -6.54 24.52 -1.56
CA THR A 39 -7.62 24.66 -0.59
C THR A 39 -7.43 23.74 0.62
N PRO A 40 -7.89 24.16 1.83
CA PRO A 40 -7.86 23.30 3.01
C PRO A 40 -8.64 21.99 2.84
N GLU A 41 -9.74 22.01 2.09
CA GLU A 41 -10.59 20.85 1.83
C GLU A 41 -9.91 19.82 0.93
N GLU A 42 -9.25 20.27 -0.14
CA GLU A 42 -8.45 19.41 -1.00
C GLU A 42 -7.27 18.81 -0.23
N LYS A 43 -6.58 19.61 0.59
CA LYS A 43 -5.48 19.15 1.45
C LYS A 43 -5.94 18.07 2.42
N ARG A 44 -7.09 18.26 3.08
CA ARG A 44 -7.71 17.25 3.96
C ARG A 44 -8.04 15.98 3.19
N THR A 45 -8.66 16.12 2.01
CA THR A 45 -9.02 14.97 1.16
C THR A 45 -7.78 14.16 0.75
N CYS A 46 -6.68 14.84 0.40
CA CYS A 46 -5.43 14.18 0.06
C CYS A 46 -4.83 13.44 1.27
N TYR A 47 -4.76 14.07 2.44
CA TYR A 47 -4.26 13.38 3.65
C TYR A 47 -5.13 12.20 4.08
N ASN A 48 -6.45 12.27 3.92
CA ASN A 48 -7.32 11.11 4.16
C ASN A 48 -6.96 9.93 3.25
N LYS A 49 -6.58 10.20 2.00
CA LYS A 49 -6.11 9.16 1.07
C LYS A 49 -4.73 8.62 1.45
N VAL A 50 -3.82 9.48 1.93
CA VAL A 50 -2.52 9.05 2.49
C VAL A 50 -2.76 8.05 3.63
N LEU A 51 -3.61 8.40 4.60
CA LEU A 51 -3.95 7.53 5.73
C LEU A 51 -4.56 6.20 5.27
N TYR A 52 -5.47 6.25 4.28
CA TYR A 52 -6.08 5.04 3.73
C TYR A 52 -5.06 4.09 3.11
N TYR A 53 -4.20 4.56 2.20
CA TYR A 53 -3.24 3.68 1.54
C TYR A 53 -2.14 3.20 2.49
N SER A 54 -1.67 4.04 3.41
CA SER A 54 -0.72 3.63 4.44
C SER A 54 -1.33 2.58 5.39
N GLY A 55 -2.61 2.71 5.75
CA GLY A 55 -3.31 1.71 6.55
C GLY A 55 -3.47 0.38 5.83
N LEU A 56 -3.87 0.39 4.56
CA LEU A 56 -3.95 -0.83 3.74
C LEU A 56 -2.58 -1.52 3.60
N LYS A 57 -1.51 -0.74 3.43
CA LYS A 57 -0.15 -1.27 3.35
C LYS A 57 0.24 -1.98 4.64
N ALA A 58 -0.03 -1.35 5.78
CA ALA A 58 0.26 -1.94 7.09
C ALA A 58 -0.48 -3.27 7.31
N ILE A 59 -1.77 -3.35 6.95
CA ILE A 59 -2.54 -4.60 7.01
C ILE A 59 -1.91 -5.68 6.12
N LEU A 60 -1.54 -5.31 4.89
CA LEU A 60 -0.95 -6.26 3.95
C LEU A 60 0.41 -6.79 4.42
N GLU A 61 1.25 -5.92 4.99
CA GLU A 61 2.55 -6.31 5.54
C GLU A 61 2.39 -7.19 6.79
N ASP A 62 1.42 -6.91 7.65
CA ASP A 62 1.08 -7.73 8.83
C ASP A 62 0.59 -9.14 8.45
N THR A 63 -0.07 -9.30 7.28
CA THR A 63 -0.51 -10.62 6.79
C THR A 63 0.60 -11.49 6.16
N VAL A 64 1.81 -10.97 6.01
CA VAL A 64 2.96 -11.66 5.37
C VAL A 64 3.97 -12.21 6.39
N ASP A 65 3.90 -11.74 7.64
CA ASP A 65 4.75 -12.16 8.77
C ASP A 65 4.07 -13.25 9.63
#